data_AF-A0A2W0BME3-F1
#
_entry.id   AF-A0A2W0BME3-F1
#
_cell.length_a   1.000
_cell.length_b   1.000
_cell.length_c   1.000
_cell.angle_alpha   90.00
_cell.angle_beta   90.00
_cell.angle_gamma   90.00
#
_symmetry.space_group_name_H-M   'P 1'
#
loop_
_entity.id
_entity.type
_entity.pdbx_description
1 polymer ?
#
loop_
_entity_poly.entity_id
_entity_poly.type
_entity_poly.pdbx_seq_one_letter_code
_entity_poly.pdbx_strand_id
1 'polypeptide(L)'
;MRPEDSVTDIYEPTLAIAHQFGKEIWDTEVGWGPFGSFPTQQDEAAFTARTMILQAAEGINVIVWFAWDDRGPWVHISFVGPDFQTPTPAAIAFNQVQAWLANSSISCSNTPDGTWQCPVVAPSGAPKYIVWNVHGTTKFAVPATWQ
;
A
#
# COMPACT_ATOMS: atom_id res chain seq x y z
N MET A 1 -5.90 11.02 -8.20
CA MET A 1 -6.21 10.18 -7.03
C MET A 1 -4.90 9.59 -6.54
N ARG A 2 -4.65 9.65 -5.24
CA ARG A 2 -3.52 9.01 -4.55
C ARG A 2 -4.05 7.80 -3.77
N PRO A 3 -3.20 6.84 -3.35
CA PRO A 3 -3.66 5.68 -2.57
C PRO A 3 -4.43 6.05 -1.31
N GLU A 4 -4.07 7.16 -0.67
CA GLU A 4 -4.74 7.67 0.52
C GLU A 4 -6.18 8.12 0.27
N ASP A 5 -6.48 8.61 -0.95
CA ASP A 5 -7.81 9.08 -1.30
C ASP A 5 -8.80 7.89 -1.41
N SER A 6 -8.30 6.67 -1.68
CA SER A 6 -9.10 5.45 -1.77
C SER A 6 -9.66 4.97 -0.42
N VAL A 7 -9.02 5.36 0.70
CA VAL A 7 -9.41 4.92 2.05
C VAL A 7 -10.83 5.38 2.38
N THR A 8 -11.07 6.69 2.33
CA THR A 8 -12.36 7.28 2.66
C THR A 8 -13.41 7.03 1.57
N ASP A 9 -12.98 7.06 0.30
CA ASP A 9 -13.92 7.10 -0.83
C ASP A 9 -14.41 5.71 -1.23
N ILE A 10 -13.63 4.66 -0.96
CA ILE A 10 -13.89 3.30 -1.45
C ILE A 10 -13.91 2.29 -0.31
N TYR A 11 -12.86 2.26 0.52
CA TYR A 11 -12.65 1.20 1.51
C TYR A 11 -13.61 1.33 2.69
N GLU A 12 -13.58 2.44 3.42
CA GLU A 12 -14.43 2.64 4.61
C GLU A 12 -15.92 2.29 4.40
N PRO A 13 -16.63 2.78 3.36
CA PRO A 13 -18.06 2.49 3.21
C PRO A 13 -18.36 1.02 2.85
N THR A 14 -17.55 0.43 1.98
CA THR A 14 -17.75 -0.96 1.50
C THR A 14 -17.39 -1.96 2.60
N LEU A 15 -16.25 -1.75 3.25
CA LEU A 15 -15.73 -2.65 4.27
C LEU A 15 -16.57 -2.61 5.55
N ALA A 16 -17.16 -1.46 5.90
CA ALA A 16 -18.08 -1.36 7.04
C ALA A 16 -19.28 -2.31 6.94
N ILE A 17 -19.76 -2.61 5.73
CA ILE A 17 -20.81 -3.61 5.50
C ILE A 17 -20.23 -5.02 5.51
N ALA A 18 -19.15 -5.24 4.76
CA ALA A 18 -18.54 -6.57 4.64
C ALA A 18 -18.09 -7.15 5.99
N HIS A 19 -17.53 -6.32 6.86
CA HIS A 19 -17.10 -6.72 8.21
C HIS A 19 -18.24 -7.23 9.09
N GLN A 20 -19.50 -6.83 8.87
CA GLN A 20 -20.65 -7.32 9.63
C GLN A 20 -20.88 -8.82 9.45
N PHE A 21 -20.39 -9.40 8.36
CA PHE A 21 -20.53 -10.81 8.05
C PHE A 21 -19.36 -11.66 8.57
N GLY A 22 -18.31 -11.04 9.12
CA GLY A 22 -17.16 -11.73 9.72
C GLY A 22 -16.40 -12.65 8.76
N LYS A 23 -16.44 -12.36 7.46
CA LYS A 23 -15.70 -13.09 6.42
C LYS A 23 -14.48 -12.30 5.97
N GLU A 24 -13.49 -13.02 5.48
CA GLU A 24 -12.35 -12.40 4.83
C GLU A 24 -12.79 -11.58 3.62
N ILE A 25 -12.08 -10.48 3.39
CA ILE A 25 -12.31 -9.58 2.26
C ILE A 25 -11.12 -9.66 1.32
N TRP A 26 -11.44 -9.81 0.03
CA TRP A 26 -10.46 -10.03 -1.02
C TRP A 26 -10.62 -8.92 -2.04
N ASP A 27 -9.56 -8.12 -2.23
CA ASP A 27 -9.41 -7.27 -3.39
C ASP A 27 -8.69 -8.10 -4.47
N THR A 28 -9.49 -8.65 -5.39
CA THR A 28 -9.00 -9.56 -6.42
C THR A 28 -8.30 -8.85 -7.57
N GLU A 29 -8.43 -7.54 -7.69
CA GLU A 29 -7.75 -6.74 -8.71
C GLU A 29 -7.55 -5.30 -8.23
N VAL A 30 -6.33 -4.97 -7.82
CA VAL A 30 -5.92 -3.57 -7.61
C VAL A 30 -4.77 -3.19 -8.53
N GLY A 31 -4.90 -2.02 -9.15
CA GLY A 31 -3.87 -1.45 -10.01
C GLY A 31 -4.11 0.04 -10.19
N TRP A 32 -3.19 0.70 -10.91
CA TRP A 32 -3.29 2.12 -11.20
C TRP A 32 -3.25 2.36 -12.71
N GLY A 33 -4.31 3.00 -13.23
CA GLY A 33 -4.60 3.18 -14.66
C GLY A 33 -4.54 4.61 -15.19
N PRO A 34 -5.07 4.89 -16.40
CA PRO A 34 -4.50 5.82 -17.40
C PRO A 34 -4.40 7.29 -16.99
N PHE A 35 -5.05 7.69 -15.90
CA PHE A 35 -5.02 9.05 -15.38
C PHE A 35 -3.88 9.27 -14.36
N GLY A 36 -3.15 8.22 -13.98
CA GLY A 36 -1.90 8.30 -13.24
C GLY A 36 -0.72 8.38 -14.21
N SER A 37 -0.18 9.58 -14.44
CA SER A 37 1.20 9.69 -14.93
C SER A 37 2.12 9.57 -13.72
N PHE A 38 2.93 8.52 -13.66
CA PHE A 38 3.99 8.39 -12.67
C PHE A 38 5.25 9.05 -13.22
N PRO A 39 5.74 10.16 -12.62
CA PRO A 39 6.92 10.85 -13.14
C PRO A 39 8.17 9.97 -13.12
N THR A 40 8.25 9.03 -12.18
CA THR A 40 9.38 8.12 -12.00
C THR A 40 8.94 6.72 -11.57
N GLN A 41 9.80 5.72 -11.79
CA GLN A 41 9.61 4.36 -11.26
C GLN A 41 9.58 4.33 -9.72
N GLN A 42 10.12 5.35 -9.04
CA GLN A 42 10.03 5.45 -7.58
C GLN A 42 8.66 5.94 -7.13
N ASP A 43 7.98 6.75 -7.94
CA ASP A 43 6.58 7.10 -7.69
C ASP A 43 5.70 5.87 -7.86
N GLU A 44 5.94 5.04 -8.88
CA GLU A 44 5.27 3.74 -9.05
C GLU A 44 5.48 2.85 -7.81
N ALA A 45 6.73 2.70 -7.36
CA ALA A 45 7.04 1.93 -6.16
C ALA A 45 6.36 2.47 -4.90
N ALA A 46 6.32 3.78 -4.72
CA ALA A 46 5.63 4.42 -3.60
C ALA A 46 4.11 4.22 -3.67
N PHE A 47 3.51 4.23 -4.87
CA PHE A 47 2.09 3.94 -5.05
C PHE A 47 1.77 2.48 -4.74
N THR A 48 2.57 1.53 -5.25
CA THR A 48 2.42 0.11 -4.94
C THR A 48 2.51 -0.14 -3.43
N ALA A 49 3.55 0.38 -2.78
CA ALA A 49 3.72 0.18 -1.34
C ALA A 49 2.52 0.72 -0.55
N ARG A 50 2.14 1.98 -0.79
CA ARG A 50 1.07 2.64 -0.03
C ARG A 50 -0.29 2.02 -0.28
N THR A 51 -0.58 1.56 -1.51
CA THR A 51 -1.82 0.82 -1.82
C THR A 51 -1.92 -0.44 -0.97
N MET A 52 -0.87 -1.27 -0.96
CA MET A 52 -0.84 -2.53 -0.20
C MET A 52 -0.95 -2.28 1.31
N ILE A 53 -0.23 -1.27 1.84
CA ILE A 53 -0.23 -0.90 3.26
C ILE A 53 -1.62 -0.46 3.71
N LEU A 54 -2.25 0.44 2.95
CA LEU A 54 -3.53 1.02 3.31
C LEU A 54 -4.65 -0.03 3.23
N GLN A 55 -4.69 -0.84 2.18
CA GLN A 55 -5.67 -1.93 2.09
C GLN A 55 -5.56 -2.92 3.25
N ALA A 56 -4.33 -3.30 3.61
CA ALA A 56 -4.11 -4.19 4.75
C ALA A 56 -4.53 -3.54 6.08
N ALA A 57 -4.30 -2.22 6.25
CA ALA A 57 -4.73 -1.46 7.43
C ALA A 57 -6.25 -1.35 7.54
N GLU A 58 -6.95 -1.31 6.42
CA GLU A 58 -8.42 -1.34 6.35
C GLU A 58 -9.02 -2.74 6.59
N GLY A 59 -8.19 -3.77 6.69
CA GLY A 59 -8.62 -5.14 6.98
C GLY A 59 -8.87 -6.03 5.76
N ILE A 60 -8.41 -5.63 4.57
CA ILE A 60 -8.42 -6.49 3.38
C ILE A 60 -7.38 -7.60 3.55
N ASN A 61 -7.81 -8.86 3.44
CA ASN A 61 -6.99 -10.03 3.76
C ASN A 61 -6.15 -10.51 2.57
N VAL A 62 -6.70 -10.41 1.37
CA VAL A 62 -6.04 -10.84 0.13
C VAL A 62 -6.09 -9.69 -0.84
N ILE A 63 -4.91 -9.29 -1.32
CA ILE A 63 -4.73 -8.19 -2.26
C ILE A 63 -3.99 -8.75 -3.47
N VAL A 64 -4.64 -8.74 -4.63
CA VAL A 64 -4.07 -9.24 -5.88
C VAL A 64 -3.78 -8.05 -6.78
N TRP A 65 -2.48 -7.81 -7.03
CA TRP A 65 -2.05 -6.73 -7.90
C TRP A 65 -2.31 -7.06 -9.36
N PHE A 66 -3.07 -6.19 -10.03
CA PHE A 66 -3.23 -6.17 -11.47
C PHE A 66 -2.35 -5.06 -12.06
N ALA A 67 -1.28 -5.36 -12.80
CA ALA A 67 -0.79 -6.68 -13.16
C ALA A 67 0.75 -6.70 -13.19
N TRP A 68 1.33 -7.87 -13.43
CA TRP A 68 2.78 -8.04 -13.44
C TRP A 68 3.42 -7.42 -14.68
N ASP A 69 2.85 -7.66 -15.85
CA ASP A 69 3.47 -7.41 -17.14
C ASP A 69 2.54 -6.72 -18.15
N ASP A 70 1.36 -6.26 -17.71
CA ASP A 70 0.42 -5.57 -18.61
C ASP A 70 1.07 -4.32 -19.20
N ARG A 71 0.98 -4.23 -20.54
CA ARG A 71 1.47 -3.12 -21.38
C ARG A 71 0.33 -2.41 -22.10
N GLY A 72 -0.91 -2.75 -21.76
CA GLY A 72 -2.11 -2.10 -22.27
C GLY A 72 -2.27 -0.67 -21.74
N PRO A 73 -3.25 0.08 -22.28
CA PRO A 73 -3.46 1.48 -21.91
C PRO A 73 -4.17 1.65 -20.56
N TRP A 74 -4.45 0.57 -19.84
CA TRP A 74 -5.35 0.58 -18.68
C TRP A 74 -4.63 0.50 -17.33
N VAL A 75 -3.36 0.08 -17.32
CA VAL A 75 -2.52 -0.03 -16.12
C VAL A 75 -1.13 0.51 -16.43
N HIS A 76 -0.60 1.38 -15.58
CA HIS A 76 0.65 2.10 -15.80
C HIS A 76 1.78 1.69 -14.85
N ILE A 77 1.54 0.75 -13.93
CA ILE A 77 2.58 0.19 -13.06
C ILE A 77 2.79 -1.28 -13.43
N SER A 78 3.95 -1.59 -14.02
CA SER A 78 4.36 -2.97 -14.31
C SER A 78 5.42 -3.43 -13.31
N PHE A 79 5.40 -4.71 -12.96
CA PHE A 79 6.36 -5.35 -12.06
C PHE A 79 7.56 -5.97 -12.76
N VAL A 80 7.49 -6.13 -14.08
CA VAL A 80 8.65 -6.53 -14.89
C VAL A 80 9.03 -5.45 -15.89
N GLY A 81 10.33 -5.35 -16.18
CA GLY A 81 10.88 -4.50 -17.23
C GLY A 81 10.51 -4.99 -18.64
N PRO A 82 10.88 -4.26 -19.70
CA PRO A 82 10.52 -4.61 -21.09
C PRO A 82 11.01 -6.00 -21.55
N ASP A 83 11.98 -6.58 -20.85
CA ASP A 83 12.53 -7.92 -21.09
C ASP A 83 11.69 -9.05 -20.45
N PHE A 84 10.62 -8.69 -19.72
CA PHE A 84 9.75 -9.59 -18.96
C PHE A 84 10.48 -10.45 -17.91
N GLN A 85 11.66 -10.03 -17.49
CA GLN A 85 12.53 -10.79 -16.59
C GLN A 85 13.07 -9.95 -15.44
N THR A 86 13.38 -8.68 -15.70
CA THR A 86 13.97 -7.80 -14.69
C THR A 86 12.86 -7.21 -13.80
N PRO A 87 12.90 -7.38 -12.46
CA PRO A 87 11.91 -6.76 -11.59
C PRO A 87 12.07 -5.24 -11.57
N THR A 88 10.95 -4.52 -11.62
CA THR A 88 10.92 -3.06 -11.46
C THR A 88 11.01 -2.66 -9.99
N PRO A 89 11.30 -1.38 -9.67
CA PRO A 89 11.20 -0.87 -8.31
C PRO A 89 9.83 -1.14 -7.65
N ALA A 90 8.74 -1.11 -8.43
CA ALA A 90 7.42 -1.43 -7.93
C ALA A 90 7.28 -2.89 -7.48
N ALA A 91 7.84 -3.84 -8.22
CA ALA A 91 7.88 -5.25 -7.82
C ALA A 91 8.70 -5.48 -6.55
N ILE A 92 9.83 -4.78 -6.42
CA ILE A 92 10.68 -4.83 -5.23
C ILE A 92 9.91 -4.29 -4.01
N ALA A 93 9.22 -3.16 -4.17
CA ALA A 93 8.39 -2.57 -3.13
C ALA A 93 7.23 -3.50 -2.73
N PHE A 94 6.54 -4.10 -3.70
CA PHE A 94 5.50 -5.10 -3.45
C PHE A 94 6.01 -6.25 -2.58
N ASN A 95 7.14 -6.86 -2.98
CA ASN A 95 7.73 -7.98 -2.24
C ASN A 95 8.16 -7.57 -0.82
N GLN A 96 8.74 -6.37 -0.66
CA GLN A 96 9.15 -5.88 0.64
C GLN A 96 7.96 -5.61 1.58
N VAL A 97 6.90 -4.98 1.06
CA VAL A 97 5.68 -4.72 1.84
C VAL A 97 4.98 -6.03 2.19
N GLN A 98 4.85 -6.95 1.24
CA GLN A 98 4.28 -8.27 1.49
C GLN A 98 5.02 -9.00 2.62
N ALA A 99 6.36 -8.99 2.61
CA ALA A 99 7.16 -9.59 3.68
C ALA A 99 6.98 -8.90 5.06
N TRP A 100 6.67 -7.60 5.07
CA TRP A 100 6.39 -6.87 6.30
C TRP A 100 5.00 -7.16 6.87
N LEU A 101 4.01 -7.31 6.00
CA LEU A 101 2.60 -7.43 6.38
C LEU A 101 2.14 -8.88 6.55
N ALA A 102 2.81 -9.85 5.91
CA ALA A 102 2.45 -11.25 6.03
C ALA A 102 2.39 -11.69 7.50
N ASN A 103 1.26 -12.28 7.90
CA ASN A 103 0.94 -12.71 9.26
C ASN A 103 1.04 -11.61 10.33
N SER A 104 1.07 -10.35 9.95
CA SER A 104 1.13 -9.21 10.88
C SER A 104 -0.20 -8.48 10.89
N SER A 105 -0.53 -7.83 12.01
CA SER A 105 -1.61 -6.83 12.00
C SER A 105 -1.02 -5.45 11.80
N ILE A 106 -1.75 -4.59 11.09
CA ILE A 106 -1.36 -3.21 10.81
C ILE A 106 -2.55 -2.29 11.10
N SER A 107 -2.24 -1.10 11.59
CA SER A 107 -3.18 0.01 11.70
C SER A 107 -2.49 1.25 11.15
N CYS A 108 -3.22 2.18 10.55
CA CYS A 108 -2.66 3.39 9.99
C CYS A 108 -3.46 4.61 10.45
N SER A 109 -2.76 5.74 10.62
CA SER A 109 -3.38 7.04 10.85
C SER A 109 -2.50 8.14 10.26
N ASN A 110 -3.08 9.28 9.96
CA ASN A 110 -2.34 10.45 9.50
C ASN A 110 -2.52 11.65 10.40
N THR A 111 -1.54 12.54 10.38
CA THR A 111 -1.58 13.83 11.04
C THR A 111 -1.93 14.95 10.05
N PRO A 112 -2.36 16.15 10.51
CA PRO A 112 -2.77 17.25 9.62
C PRO A 112 -1.69 17.76 8.66
N ASP A 113 -0.42 17.51 8.96
CA ASP A 113 0.73 17.78 8.08
C ASP A 113 0.93 16.70 7.00
N GLY A 114 0.01 15.73 6.91
CA GLY A 114 0.00 14.63 5.95
C GLY A 114 1.03 13.52 6.22
N THR A 115 1.57 13.46 7.43
CA THR A 115 2.43 12.34 7.85
C THR A 115 1.58 11.14 8.24
N TRP A 116 1.77 10.03 7.55
CA TRP A 116 1.15 8.74 7.87
C TRP A 116 2.07 7.92 8.77
N GLN A 117 1.46 7.26 9.74
CA GLN A 117 2.12 6.42 10.72
C GLN A 117 1.34 5.11 10.83
N CYS A 118 2.02 4.00 10.56
CA CYS A 118 1.42 2.69 10.59
C CYS A 118 2.20 1.72 11.48
N PRO A 119 1.78 1.52 12.74
CA PRO A 119 2.29 0.46 13.57
C PRO A 119 1.93 -0.91 12.97
N VAL A 120 2.92 -1.81 12.95
CA VAL A 120 2.81 -3.19 12.50
C VAL A 120 3.19 -4.11 13.65
N VAL A 121 2.29 -5.01 14.02
CA VAL A 121 2.49 -6.01 15.07
C VAL A 121 2.77 -7.35 14.39
N ALA A 122 4.04 -7.73 14.37
CA ALA A 122 4.47 -9.02 13.85
C ALA A 122 4.24 -10.14 14.88
N PRO A 123 4.11 -11.41 14.46
CA PRO A 123 3.97 -12.55 15.38
C PRO A 123 5.11 -12.67 16.39
N SER A 124 6.31 -12.18 16.04
CA SER A 124 7.48 -12.16 16.93
C SER A 124 7.35 -11.18 18.10
N GLY A 125 6.32 -10.32 18.13
CA GLY A 125 6.07 -9.35 19.20
C GLY A 125 6.88 -8.05 19.11
N ALA A 126 7.95 -8.01 18.32
CA ALA A 126 8.72 -6.79 18.08
C ALA A 126 7.91 -5.78 17.22
N PRO A 127 7.68 -4.55 17.71
CA PRO A 127 6.94 -3.55 16.96
C PRO A 127 7.74 -3.06 15.76
N LYS A 128 7.08 -2.90 14.62
CA LYS A 128 7.63 -2.24 13.43
C LYS A 128 6.75 -1.05 13.08
N TYR A 129 7.33 -0.06 12.42
CA TYR A 129 6.61 1.15 12.04
C TYR A 129 6.89 1.50 10.59
N ILE A 130 5.84 1.79 9.84
CA ILE A 130 5.92 2.33 8.49
C ILE A 130 5.50 3.80 8.55
N VAL A 131 6.27 4.68 7.92
CA VAL A 131 6.05 6.13 7.94
C VAL A 131 6.30 6.73 6.56
N TRP A 132 5.42 7.62 6.11
CA TRP A 132 5.63 8.45 4.94
C TRP A 132 4.91 9.79 5.10
N ASN A 133 5.21 10.76 4.24
CA ASN A 133 4.48 12.02 4.18
C ASN A 133 4.01 12.30 2.75
N VAL A 134 2.73 12.66 2.60
CA VAL A 134 2.10 12.84 1.27
C VAL A 134 2.36 14.20 0.64
N HIS A 135 2.93 15.16 1.38
CA HIS A 135 3.33 16.48 0.91
C HIS A 135 4.83 16.56 0.56
N GLY A 136 5.58 15.48 0.76
CA GLY A 136 6.97 15.35 0.36
C GLY A 136 7.92 15.17 1.54
N THR A 137 9.18 15.58 1.36
CA THR A 137 10.22 15.41 2.37
C THR A 137 9.97 16.31 3.58
N THR A 138 9.91 15.69 4.75
CA THR A 138 9.80 16.40 6.03
C THR A 138 10.68 15.73 7.09
N LYS A 139 10.94 16.44 8.20
CA LYS A 139 11.58 15.85 9.37
C LYS A 139 10.55 15.11 10.19
N PHE A 140 10.83 13.85 10.51
CA PHE A 140 10.00 13.05 11.41
C PHE A 140 10.76 12.76 12.70
N ALA A 141 10.22 13.22 13.83
CA ALA A 141 10.75 12.87 15.14
C ALA A 141 10.18 11.52 15.56
N VAL A 142 11.02 10.49 15.61
CA VAL A 142 10.60 9.15 16.05
C VAL A 142 10.09 9.24 17.49
N PRO A 143 8.81 8.88 17.77
CA PRO A 143 8.27 8.91 19.12
C PRO A 143 9.10 8.07 20.09
N ALA A 144 9.26 8.55 21.33
CA ALA A 144 10.00 7.81 22.35
C ALA A 144 9.38 6.45 22.69
N THR A 145 8.07 6.29 22.44
CA THR A 145 7.34 5.03 22.62
C THR A 145 7.65 3.97 21.56
N TRP A 146 8.39 4.32 20.50
CA TRP A 146 8.80 3.41 19.43
C TRP A 146 10.24 2.89 19.62
N GLN A 147 10.92 3.33 20.68
CA GLN A 147 12.32 3.01 20.98
C GLN A 147 12.45 1.94 22.07
#